data_AF-A0A9D4XNI8-F1
#
_entry.id   AF-A0A9D4XNI8-F1
#
_cell.length_a   1.000
_cell.length_b   1.000
_cell.length_c   1.000
_cell.angle_alpha   90.00
_cell.angle_beta   90.00
_cell.angle_gamma   90.00
#
_symmetry.space_group_name_H-M   'P 1'
#
loop_
_entity.id
_entity.type
_entity.pdbx_description
1 polymer ?
#
loop_
_entity_poly.entity_id
_entity_poly.type
_entity_poly.pdbx_seq_one_letter_code
_entity_poly.pdbx_strand_id
1 'polypeptide(L)'
;MVNQLVGSASEKVSQAHSEYHVEKASHLMESVEKSYVLVNSHFASLEDFSDYFEASAQDNPSSKVSIRASNRLDLLHKYVQVLEELSQEKYNTGLYLESLAVELVVLAIWKKALDICSTWSAPISKNELHGSSSVNESVIACGDASLSHTIDHKINFNDRPSVSLWAKHGFINAVDRAEKLSYHIQNMDGAVEMPDAIEIIFTEALLIGTNGAVDEYMNNKDKSATSYSKAMLLLSFIVEEAENLPLNPPFSLLADDHKRIVQYIRNLRIQKISLSESLSEEAQ
;
A
#
# COMPACT_ATOMS: atom_id res chain seq x y z
N MET A 1 -1.35 -51.25 -20.34
CA MET A 1 -2.23 -50.58 -19.35
C MET A 1 -1.46 -50.24 -18.07
N VAL A 2 -0.37 -49.45 -18.13
CA VAL A 2 0.45 -49.15 -16.92
C VAL A 2 0.54 -47.65 -16.60
N ASN A 3 -0.01 -46.76 -17.43
CA ASN A 3 0.20 -45.31 -17.26
C ASN A 3 -0.97 -44.54 -16.60
N GLN A 4 -1.90 -45.20 -15.92
CA GLN A 4 -3.01 -44.51 -15.21
C GLN A 4 -2.91 -44.53 -13.68
N LEU A 5 -1.88 -45.14 -13.10
CA LEU A 5 -1.72 -45.23 -11.63
C LEU A 5 -0.68 -44.28 -11.03
N VAL A 6 0.14 -43.61 -11.85
CA VAL A 6 1.23 -42.73 -11.35
C VAL A 6 0.79 -41.27 -11.17
N GLY A 7 -0.22 -40.80 -11.91
CA GLY A 7 -0.73 -39.42 -11.79
C GLY A 7 -1.48 -39.15 -10.48
N SER A 8 -2.23 -40.14 -9.97
CA SER A 8 -3.05 -39.99 -8.74
C SER A 8 -2.22 -39.89 -7.45
N ALA A 9 -0.99 -40.39 -7.42
CA ALA A 9 -0.15 -40.36 -6.22
C ALA A 9 0.58 -39.02 -6.09
N SER A 10 1.00 -38.42 -7.21
CA SER A 10 1.72 -37.14 -7.21
C SER A 10 0.84 -35.94 -6.86
N GLU A 11 -0.42 -35.92 -7.31
CA GLU A 11 -1.38 -34.86 -6.93
C GLU A 11 -1.79 -34.97 -5.46
N LYS A 12 -2.00 -36.19 -4.94
CA LYS A 12 -2.33 -36.41 -3.53
C LYS A 12 -1.17 -36.04 -2.59
N VAL A 13 0.07 -36.22 -3.01
CA VAL A 13 1.25 -35.83 -2.21
C VAL A 13 1.45 -34.32 -2.22
N SER A 14 1.21 -33.63 -3.34
CA SER A 14 1.26 -32.16 -3.41
C SER A 14 0.13 -31.49 -2.63
N GLN A 15 -1.08 -32.06 -2.65
CA GLN A 15 -2.22 -31.55 -1.89
C GLN A 15 -2.09 -31.83 -0.38
N ALA A 16 -1.58 -33.01 0.00
CA ALA A 16 -1.24 -33.30 1.39
C ALA A 16 -0.06 -32.47 1.91
N HIS A 17 0.90 -32.10 1.05
CA HIS A 17 1.95 -31.14 1.41
C HIS A 17 1.37 -29.74 1.65
N SER A 18 0.46 -29.24 0.80
CA SER A 18 -0.14 -27.92 1.00
C SER A 18 -1.05 -27.88 2.24
N GLU A 19 -1.85 -28.93 2.49
CA GLU A 19 -2.67 -29.04 3.70
C GLU A 19 -1.81 -29.13 4.97
N TYR A 20 -0.71 -29.88 4.95
CA TYR A 20 0.25 -29.95 6.06
C TYR A 20 0.91 -28.59 6.34
N HIS A 21 1.21 -27.79 5.31
CA HIS A 21 1.76 -26.45 5.47
C HIS A 21 0.73 -25.45 6.03
N VAL A 22 -0.54 -25.55 5.63
CA VAL A 22 -1.64 -24.71 6.14
C VAL A 22 -1.95 -25.05 7.61
N GLU A 23 -1.99 -26.33 7.98
CA GLU A 23 -2.28 -26.74 9.36
C GLU A 23 -1.13 -26.40 10.32
N LYS A 24 0.12 -26.50 9.85
CA LYS A 24 1.30 -26.06 10.61
C LYS A 24 1.37 -24.53 10.75
N ALA A 25 0.91 -23.77 9.76
CA ALA A 25 0.77 -22.32 9.83
C ALA A 25 -0.35 -21.91 10.79
N SER A 26 -1.48 -22.62 10.78
CA SER A 26 -2.56 -22.44 11.77
C SER A 26 -2.06 -22.68 13.20
N HIS A 27 -1.26 -23.73 13.43
CA HIS A 27 -0.67 -24.00 14.73
C HIS A 27 0.40 -22.98 15.16
N LEU A 28 1.15 -22.40 14.21
CA LEU A 28 2.06 -21.29 14.49
C LEU A 28 1.30 -20.01 14.85
N MET A 29 0.20 -19.71 14.15
CA MET A 29 -0.66 -18.58 14.46
C MET A 29 -1.38 -18.75 15.79
N GLU A 30 -1.83 -19.95 16.13
CA GLU A 30 -2.40 -20.29 17.43
C GLU A 30 -1.35 -20.25 18.55
N SER A 31 -0.09 -20.60 18.26
CA SER A 31 1.04 -20.48 19.19
C SER A 31 1.46 -19.02 19.41
N VAL A 32 1.29 -18.17 18.39
CA VAL A 32 1.51 -16.74 18.42
C VAL A 32 0.34 -16.05 19.17
N GLU A 33 -0.90 -16.48 18.98
CA GLU A 33 -2.06 -16.08 19.80
C GLU A 33 -1.92 -16.48 21.27
N LYS A 34 -1.41 -17.68 21.54
CA LYS A 34 -1.16 -18.15 22.92
C LYS A 34 -0.01 -17.39 23.60
N SER A 35 0.98 -16.91 22.86
CA SER A 35 2.00 -16.01 23.42
C SER A 35 1.50 -14.56 23.61
N TYR A 36 0.39 -14.18 22.98
CA TYR A 36 -0.25 -12.85 23.14
C TYR A 36 -1.12 -12.68 24.40
N VAL A 37 -1.48 -13.76 25.12
CA VAL A 37 -2.26 -13.63 26.37
C VAL A 37 -1.40 -13.14 27.56
N LEU A 38 -0.07 -13.19 27.46
CA LEU A 38 0.84 -13.00 28.60
C LEU A 38 1.68 -11.71 28.60
N VAL A 39 1.61 -10.85 27.58
CA VAL A 39 2.38 -9.59 27.56
C VAL A 39 1.44 -8.39 27.46
N ASN A 40 0.67 -8.18 28.52
CA ASN A 40 0.03 -6.90 28.79
C ASN A 40 0.84 -6.16 29.86
N SER A 41 1.62 -5.16 29.44
CA SER A 41 1.89 -3.94 30.22
C SER A 41 2.82 -3.01 29.44
N HIS A 42 2.22 -2.13 28.64
CA HIS A 42 2.55 -0.70 28.49
C HIS A 42 2.13 -0.20 27.11
N PHE A 43 1.01 0.52 27.12
CA PHE A 43 0.43 1.20 25.97
C PHE A 43 1.31 2.42 25.65
N ALA A 44 2.31 2.24 24.79
CA ALA A 44 2.99 3.35 24.15
C ALA A 44 2.13 3.84 22.98
N SER A 45 1.79 5.12 23.07
CA SER A 45 0.85 5.88 22.25
C SER A 45 1.19 5.86 20.75
N LEU A 46 0.16 6.07 19.92
CA LEU A 46 0.17 6.11 18.45
C LEU A 46 1.05 7.24 17.86
N GLU A 47 1.59 8.12 18.71
CA GLU A 47 2.49 9.20 18.30
C GLU A 47 3.81 8.68 17.68
N ASP A 48 4.25 7.47 18.07
CA ASP A 48 5.51 6.86 17.64
C ASP A 48 5.52 6.35 16.18
N PHE A 49 4.36 6.41 15.49
CA PHE A 49 4.28 6.17 14.04
C PHE A 49 4.36 7.47 13.22
N SER A 50 3.88 8.58 13.78
CA SER A 50 4.00 9.92 13.18
C SER A 50 5.42 10.46 13.33
N ASP A 51 6.11 10.12 14.42
CA ASP A 51 7.49 10.57 14.69
C ASP A 51 8.52 10.02 13.68
N TYR A 52 8.21 8.97 12.92
CA TYR A 52 9.03 8.53 11.78
C TYR A 52 9.07 9.56 10.63
N PHE A 53 8.06 10.43 10.53
CA PHE A 53 7.92 11.41 9.44
C PHE A 53 8.14 12.87 9.84
N GLU A 54 8.22 13.16 11.14
CA GLU A 54 8.26 14.55 11.62
C GLU A 54 9.54 14.83 12.41
N ALA A 55 10.63 15.02 11.68
CA ALA A 55 11.85 15.62 12.22
C ALA A 55 12.13 16.96 11.51
N SER A 56 12.02 18.03 12.30
CA SER A 56 12.47 19.40 12.06
C SER A 56 11.51 20.35 11.34
N ALA A 57 10.97 21.32 12.09
CA ALA A 57 10.82 22.70 11.61
C ALA A 57 10.62 23.67 12.78
N GLN A 58 11.45 24.73 12.80
CA GLN A 58 11.21 25.95 13.55
C GLN A 58 9.91 26.64 13.10
N ASP A 59 9.26 27.33 14.04
CA ASP A 59 7.91 27.90 13.97
C ASP A 59 7.67 28.91 12.83
N ASN A 60 7.23 28.44 11.66
CA ASN A 60 6.50 29.24 10.69
C ASN A 60 5.22 28.48 10.24
N PRO A 61 4.01 29.05 10.40
CA PRO A 61 2.76 28.35 10.05
C PRO A 61 2.65 28.00 8.56
N SER A 62 3.26 28.77 7.66
CA SER A 62 3.23 28.49 6.22
C SER A 62 4.14 27.33 5.80
N SER A 63 5.24 27.07 6.52
CA SER A 63 6.11 25.92 6.25
C SER A 63 5.52 24.63 6.81
N LYS A 64 4.88 24.68 7.99
CA LYS A 64 4.21 23.53 8.62
C LYS A 64 3.11 22.92 7.74
N VAL A 65 2.26 23.75 7.12
CA VAL A 65 1.21 23.26 6.21
C VAL A 65 1.79 22.58 4.97
N SER A 66 2.90 23.10 4.44
CA SER A 66 3.57 22.53 3.26
C SER A 66 4.24 21.19 3.57
N ILE A 67 4.88 21.06 4.73
CA ILE A 67 5.50 19.82 5.21
C ILE A 67 4.44 18.74 5.41
N ARG A 68 3.32 19.10 6.06
CA ARG A 68 2.21 18.15 6.29
C ARG A 68 1.62 17.61 4.99
N ALA A 69 1.43 18.47 3.98
CA ALA A 69 0.94 18.04 2.67
C ALA A 69 1.95 17.12 1.97
N SER A 70 3.23 17.50 1.98
CA SER A 70 4.33 16.73 1.39
C SER A 70 4.46 15.33 2.01
N ASN A 71 4.52 15.24 3.34
CA ASN A 71 4.61 13.96 4.07
C ASN A 71 3.39 13.06 3.79
N ARG A 72 2.19 13.65 3.75
CA ARG A 72 0.98 12.90 3.44
C ARG A 72 1.01 12.36 2.01
N LEU A 73 1.45 13.16 1.03
CA LEU A 73 1.56 12.74 -0.37
C LEU A 73 2.62 11.64 -0.56
N ASP A 74 3.74 11.71 0.15
CA ASP A 74 4.75 10.64 0.16
C ASP A 74 4.19 9.33 0.72
N LEU A 75 3.40 9.39 1.80
CA LEU A 75 2.75 8.21 2.37
C LEU A 75 1.70 7.62 1.40
N LEU A 76 0.86 8.46 0.79
CA LEU A 76 -0.09 8.01 -0.24
C LEU A 76 0.63 7.35 -1.42
N HIS A 77 1.78 7.88 -1.85
CA HIS A 77 2.58 7.27 -2.90
C HIS A 77 3.04 5.86 -2.53
N LYS A 78 3.52 5.66 -1.30
CA LYS A 78 3.92 4.34 -0.79
C LYS A 78 2.74 3.37 -0.79
N TYR A 79 1.56 3.79 -0.35
CA TYR A 79 0.35 2.97 -0.41
C TYR A 79 -0.01 2.58 -1.85
N VAL A 80 0.06 3.54 -2.79
CA VAL A 80 -0.20 3.25 -4.20
C VAL A 80 0.78 2.20 -4.74
N GLN A 81 2.07 2.32 -4.46
CA GLN A 81 3.07 1.35 -4.95
C GLN A 81 2.72 -0.08 -4.52
N VAL A 82 2.42 -0.27 -3.23
CA VAL A 82 2.13 -1.61 -2.72
C VAL A 82 0.78 -2.16 -3.18
N LEU A 83 -0.23 -1.29 -3.33
CA LEU A 83 -1.55 -1.68 -3.80
C LEU A 83 -1.57 -1.94 -5.32
N GLU A 84 -0.79 -1.21 -6.11
CA GLU A 84 -0.60 -1.50 -7.53
C GLU A 84 0.09 -2.86 -7.75
N GLU A 85 1.12 -3.17 -6.94
CA GLU A 85 1.72 -4.51 -6.96
C GLU A 85 0.70 -5.60 -6.63
N LEU A 86 -0.14 -5.38 -5.61
CA LEU A 86 -1.20 -6.32 -5.24
C LEU A 86 -2.24 -6.47 -6.35
N SER A 87 -2.73 -5.37 -6.91
CA SER A 87 -3.65 -5.36 -8.05
C SER A 87 -3.08 -6.16 -9.21
N GLN A 88 -1.80 -5.96 -9.54
CA GLN A 88 -1.11 -6.67 -10.62
C GLN A 88 -0.93 -8.16 -10.32
N GLU A 89 -0.66 -8.54 -9.08
CA GLU A 89 -0.57 -9.95 -8.66
C GLU A 89 -1.91 -10.68 -8.83
N LYS A 90 -3.02 -10.05 -8.40
CA LYS A 90 -4.38 -10.58 -8.63
C LYS A 90 -4.70 -10.70 -10.12
N TYR A 91 -4.29 -9.73 -10.93
CA TYR A 91 -4.44 -9.80 -12.38
C TYR A 91 -3.68 -11.01 -12.96
N ASN A 92 -2.42 -11.19 -12.56
CA ASN A 92 -1.56 -12.26 -13.09
C ASN A 92 -2.05 -13.66 -12.73
N THR A 93 -2.78 -13.79 -11.62
CA THR A 93 -3.42 -15.05 -11.18
C THR A 93 -4.80 -15.27 -11.79
N GLY A 94 -5.31 -14.33 -12.59
CA GLY A 94 -6.63 -14.39 -13.23
C GLY A 94 -7.78 -13.94 -12.34
N LEU A 95 -7.51 -13.43 -11.14
CA LEU A 95 -8.49 -12.87 -10.20
C LEU A 95 -8.83 -11.42 -10.60
N TYR A 96 -9.42 -11.26 -11.78
CA TYR A 96 -9.66 -9.94 -12.38
C TYR A 96 -10.60 -9.05 -11.57
N LEU A 97 -11.59 -9.62 -10.87
CA LEU A 97 -12.48 -8.85 -9.99
C LEU A 97 -11.75 -8.34 -8.74
N GLU A 98 -10.90 -9.16 -8.12
CA GLU A 98 -10.09 -8.71 -6.98
C GLU A 98 -9.09 -7.64 -7.41
N SER A 99 -8.44 -7.83 -8.56
CA SER A 99 -7.55 -6.85 -9.16
C SER A 99 -8.27 -5.51 -9.40
N LEU A 100 -9.46 -5.55 -10.01
CA LEU A 100 -10.25 -4.35 -10.21
C LEU A 100 -10.69 -3.71 -8.89
N ALA A 101 -11.12 -4.48 -7.90
CA ALA A 101 -11.51 -3.97 -6.59
C ALA A 101 -10.36 -3.19 -5.93
N VAL A 102 -9.13 -3.73 -5.96
CA VAL A 102 -7.93 -3.05 -5.45
C VAL A 102 -7.56 -1.83 -6.30
N GLU A 103 -7.68 -1.90 -7.63
CA GLU A 103 -7.41 -0.76 -8.52
C GLU A 103 -8.37 0.42 -8.28
N LEU A 104 -9.63 0.14 -7.93
CA LEU A 104 -10.59 1.18 -7.53
C LEU A 104 -10.17 1.89 -6.23
N VAL A 105 -9.53 1.18 -5.29
CA VAL A 105 -8.93 1.79 -4.10
C VAL A 105 -7.74 2.67 -4.49
N VAL A 106 -6.87 2.21 -5.40
CA VAL A 106 -5.76 3.02 -5.95
C VAL A 106 -6.27 4.31 -6.59
N LEU A 107 -7.36 4.24 -7.37
CA LEU A 107 -8.04 5.41 -7.92
C LEU A 107 -8.55 6.38 -6.85
N ALA A 108 -9.12 5.86 -5.77
CA ALA A 108 -9.58 6.66 -4.65
C ALA A 108 -8.41 7.39 -3.95
N ILE A 109 -7.25 6.75 -3.82
CA ILE A 109 -6.03 7.37 -3.29
C ILE A 109 -5.52 8.47 -4.23
N TRP A 110 -5.47 8.24 -5.54
CA TRP A 110 -5.07 9.27 -6.49
C TRP A 110 -6.00 10.48 -6.49
N LYS A 111 -7.31 10.25 -6.35
CA LYS A 111 -8.30 11.32 -6.17
C LYS A 111 -8.01 12.12 -4.89
N LYS A 112 -7.71 11.44 -3.78
CA LYS A 112 -7.31 12.08 -2.52
C LYS A 112 -6.02 12.91 -2.68
N ALA A 113 -5.03 12.39 -3.40
CA ALA A 113 -3.79 13.10 -3.68
C ALA A 113 -4.03 14.38 -4.50
N LEU A 114 -4.91 14.32 -5.51
CA LEU A 114 -5.34 15.50 -6.27
C LEU A 114 -6.06 16.54 -5.39
N ASP A 115 -6.93 16.09 -4.50
CA ASP A 115 -7.63 16.97 -3.55
C ASP A 115 -6.63 17.69 -2.62
N ILE A 116 -5.62 16.98 -2.11
CA ILE A 116 -4.53 17.57 -1.32
C ILE A 116 -3.76 18.59 -2.16
N CYS A 117 -3.37 18.25 -3.40
CA CYS A 117 -2.69 19.18 -4.31
C CYS A 117 -3.49 20.45 -4.60
N SER A 118 -4.81 20.35 -4.71
CA SER A 118 -5.69 21.49 -4.99
C SER A 118 -5.87 22.42 -3.78
N THR A 119 -5.87 21.87 -2.57
CA THR A 119 -6.05 22.61 -1.31
C THR A 119 -4.74 23.11 -0.72
N TRP A 120 -3.60 22.57 -1.20
CA TRP A 120 -2.27 23.05 -0.88
C TRP A 120 -2.12 24.50 -1.38
N SER A 121 -2.39 25.46 -0.48
CA SER A 121 -2.53 26.89 -0.80
C SER A 121 -1.22 27.50 -1.28
N ALA A 122 -1.23 28.27 -2.37
CA ALA A 122 -0.06 29.07 -2.77
C ALA A 122 0.33 30.00 -1.62
N PRO A 123 1.64 30.26 -1.41
CA PRO A 123 2.03 31.27 -0.45
C PRO A 123 1.25 32.54 -0.81
N ILE A 124 0.48 33.05 0.15
CA ILE A 124 -0.22 34.33 0.01
C ILE A 124 0.89 35.36 -0.17
N SER A 125 1.21 35.73 -1.40
CA SER A 125 1.98 36.93 -1.65
C SER A 125 1.10 38.08 -1.23
N LYS A 126 1.30 38.57 0.00
CA LYS A 126 0.93 39.93 0.35
C LYS A 126 1.71 40.85 -0.59
N ASN A 127 1.09 41.21 -1.70
CA ASN A 127 1.18 42.49 -2.36
C ASN A 127 0.17 42.52 -3.50
N GLU A 128 -0.99 43.09 -3.20
CA GLU A 128 -1.93 43.57 -4.20
C GLU A 128 -1.33 44.75 -4.97
N LEU A 129 -1.58 44.72 -6.28
CA LEU A 129 -1.62 45.81 -7.26
C LEU A 129 -0.37 46.69 -7.48
N HIS A 130 0.21 46.58 -8.68
CA HIS A 130 0.18 47.69 -9.65
C HIS A 130 0.59 47.22 -11.06
N GLY A 131 -0.27 47.52 -12.05
CA GLY A 131 0.19 47.93 -13.38
C GLY A 131 0.40 46.86 -14.46
N SER A 132 -0.59 46.76 -15.35
CA SER A 132 -0.41 46.78 -16.82
C SER A 132 0.05 45.50 -17.54
N SER A 133 -0.89 44.96 -18.34
CA SER A 133 -0.76 44.64 -19.78
C SER A 133 0.60 44.17 -20.32
N SER A 134 0.65 42.93 -20.81
CA SER A 134 1.03 42.70 -22.22
C SER A 134 0.75 41.25 -22.62
N VAL A 135 0.05 41.12 -23.74
CA VAL A 135 0.01 39.95 -24.62
C VAL A 135 1.43 39.39 -24.81
N ASN A 136 1.56 38.06 -24.71
CA ASN A 136 2.42 37.26 -25.57
C ASN A 136 1.96 35.79 -25.50
N GLU A 137 1.24 35.43 -26.55
CA GLU A 137 0.94 34.07 -26.99
C GLU A 137 2.26 33.34 -27.26
N SER A 138 2.60 32.37 -26.42
CA SER A 138 3.67 31.41 -26.73
C SER A 138 3.07 30.01 -26.79
N VAL A 139 2.81 29.61 -28.03
CA VAL A 139 2.61 28.23 -28.47
C VAL A 139 3.68 27.34 -27.85
N ILE A 140 3.31 26.46 -26.92
CA ILE A 140 4.14 25.31 -26.56
C ILE A 140 3.48 24.08 -27.18
N ALA A 141 4.22 23.53 -28.14
CA ALA A 141 3.85 22.42 -28.98
C ALA A 141 3.51 21.17 -28.15
N CYS A 142 2.38 20.55 -28.49
CA CYS A 142 2.17 19.12 -28.29
C CYS A 142 3.26 18.37 -29.05
N GLY A 143 4.20 17.79 -28.31
CA GLY A 143 5.13 16.78 -28.80
C GLY A 143 4.75 15.44 -28.21
N ASP A 144 3.94 14.70 -28.97
CA ASP A 144 3.76 13.25 -28.83
C ASP A 144 5.13 12.56 -29.05
N ALA A 145 5.63 11.92 -28.00
CA ALA A 145 6.65 10.90 -28.07
C ALA A 145 6.60 10.07 -26.77
N SER A 146 5.82 8.99 -26.80
CA SER A 146 6.12 7.71 -26.15
C SER A 146 7.10 7.75 -24.97
N LEU A 147 6.63 8.11 -23.78
CA LEU A 147 7.37 7.87 -22.53
C LEU A 147 6.81 6.63 -21.82
N SER A 148 6.92 5.51 -22.53
CA SER A 148 7.05 4.19 -21.92
C SER A 148 8.51 4.00 -21.56
N HIS A 149 8.92 4.44 -20.37
CA HIS A 149 9.97 3.76 -19.62
C HIS A 149 9.99 4.25 -18.18
N THR A 150 9.92 3.29 -17.28
CA THR A 150 10.25 3.35 -15.86
C THR A 150 11.51 4.20 -15.67
N ILE A 151 11.36 5.42 -15.14
CA ILE A 151 12.46 6.15 -14.54
C ILE A 151 12.05 6.45 -13.11
N ASP A 152 12.86 5.91 -12.21
CA ASP A 152 12.88 6.09 -10.76
C ASP A 152 13.24 7.56 -10.41
N HIS A 153 12.50 8.51 -10.98
CA HIS A 153 12.60 9.91 -10.63
C HIS A 153 11.97 10.09 -9.26
N LYS A 154 12.80 10.04 -8.22
CA LYS A 154 12.42 10.41 -6.85
C LYS A 154 11.64 11.72 -6.89
N ILE A 155 10.32 11.63 -6.68
CA ILE A 155 9.41 12.77 -6.77
C ILE A 155 9.81 13.77 -5.69
N ASN A 156 10.06 15.02 -6.10
CA ASN A 156 10.30 16.08 -5.13
C ASN A 156 8.95 16.58 -4.61
N PHE A 157 8.49 16.02 -3.50
CA PHE A 157 7.23 16.43 -2.85
C PHE A 157 7.24 17.86 -2.29
N ASN A 158 8.35 18.60 -2.40
CA ASN A 158 8.40 20.02 -2.07
C ASN A 158 8.07 20.94 -3.24
N ASP A 159 8.01 20.42 -4.48
CA ASP A 159 7.73 21.20 -5.68
C ASP A 159 6.29 21.02 -6.16
N ARG A 160 5.40 21.93 -5.74
CA ARG A 160 3.96 21.75 -5.94
C ARG A 160 3.52 21.56 -7.40
N PRO A 161 3.95 22.37 -8.39
CA PRO A 161 3.54 22.15 -9.78
C PRO A 161 3.90 20.74 -10.27
N SER A 162 5.09 20.25 -9.93
CA SER A 162 5.53 18.90 -10.27
C SER A 162 4.70 17.83 -9.56
N VAL A 163 4.38 18.01 -8.28
CA VAL A 163 3.53 17.06 -7.53
C VAL A 163 2.10 17.05 -8.08
N SER A 164 1.55 18.20 -8.47
CA SER A 164 0.22 18.24 -9.09
C SER A 164 0.20 17.50 -10.43
N LEU A 165 1.23 17.64 -11.26
CA LEU A 165 1.37 16.92 -12.52
C LEU A 165 1.54 15.41 -12.29
N TRP A 166 2.36 15.03 -11.31
CA TRP A 166 2.54 13.65 -10.86
C TRP A 166 1.19 13.02 -10.46
N ALA A 167 0.41 13.68 -9.61
CA ALA A 167 -0.89 13.16 -9.16
C ALA A 167 -1.88 13.02 -10.32
N LYS A 168 -1.89 13.96 -11.27
CA LYS A 168 -2.74 13.86 -12.48
C LYS A 168 -2.34 12.68 -13.35
N HIS A 169 -1.05 12.51 -13.59
CA HIS A 169 -0.54 11.40 -14.38
C HIS A 169 -0.83 10.05 -13.72
N GLY A 170 -0.60 9.94 -12.41
CA GLY A 170 -0.95 8.76 -11.61
C GLY A 170 -2.43 8.42 -11.71
N PHE A 171 -3.31 9.43 -11.59
CA PHE A 171 -4.76 9.24 -11.73
C PHE A 171 -5.14 8.72 -13.12
N ILE A 172 -4.62 9.33 -14.19
CA ILE A 172 -4.89 8.88 -15.57
C ILE A 172 -4.43 7.44 -15.78
N ASN A 173 -3.22 7.10 -15.33
CA ASN A 173 -2.69 5.74 -15.45
C ASN A 173 -3.56 4.70 -14.71
N ALA A 174 -4.05 5.05 -13.51
CA ALA A 174 -4.95 4.20 -12.76
C ALA A 174 -6.32 4.03 -13.46
N VAL A 175 -6.84 5.08 -14.10
CA VAL A 175 -8.07 4.98 -14.93
C VAL A 175 -7.83 4.03 -16.09
N ASP A 176 -6.72 4.16 -16.81
CA ASP A 176 -6.39 3.29 -17.94
C ASP A 176 -6.26 1.82 -17.52
N ARG A 177 -5.68 1.55 -16.32
CA ARG A 177 -5.61 0.19 -15.78
C ARG A 177 -6.97 -0.36 -15.39
N ALA A 178 -7.80 0.44 -14.71
CA ALA A 178 -9.16 0.04 -14.36
C ALA A 178 -10.02 -0.22 -15.60
N GLU A 179 -9.88 0.58 -16.66
CA GLU A 179 -10.57 0.36 -17.93
C GLU A 179 -10.11 -0.94 -18.59
N LYS A 180 -8.79 -1.21 -18.63
CA LYS A 180 -8.24 -2.49 -19.11
C LYS A 180 -8.83 -3.68 -18.36
N LEU A 181 -8.89 -3.61 -17.03
CA LEU A 181 -9.50 -4.63 -16.18
C LEU A 181 -11.00 -4.81 -16.46
N SER A 182 -11.71 -3.72 -16.76
CA SER A 182 -13.15 -3.77 -17.06
C SER A 182 -13.49 -4.65 -18.27
N TYR A 183 -12.62 -4.69 -19.29
CA TYR A 183 -12.81 -5.56 -20.46
C TYR A 183 -12.78 -7.06 -20.10
N HIS A 184 -11.99 -7.44 -19.09
CA HIS A 184 -11.91 -8.84 -18.64
C HIS A 184 -13.16 -9.30 -17.88
N ILE A 185 -13.89 -8.36 -17.27
CA ILE A 185 -15.09 -8.67 -16.47
C ILE A 185 -16.41 -8.40 -17.21
N GLN A 186 -16.39 -7.76 -18.38
CA GLN A 186 -17.59 -7.44 -19.17
C GLN A 186 -18.45 -8.65 -19.55
N ASN A 187 -17.84 -9.83 -19.65
CA ASN A 187 -18.52 -11.08 -20.00
C ASN A 187 -18.79 -11.98 -18.78
N MET A 188 -18.56 -11.49 -17.56
CA MET A 188 -18.89 -12.24 -16.35
C MET A 188 -20.40 -12.30 -16.12
N ASP A 189 -20.83 -13.36 -15.45
CA ASP A 189 -22.22 -13.48 -15.02
C ASP A 189 -22.57 -12.31 -14.09
N GLY A 190 -23.68 -11.61 -14.38
CA GLY A 190 -24.12 -10.45 -13.62
C GLY A 190 -24.54 -10.77 -12.17
N ALA A 191 -24.57 -12.04 -11.80
CA ALA A 191 -24.74 -12.49 -10.42
C ALA A 191 -23.44 -12.47 -9.58
N VAL A 192 -22.27 -12.31 -10.19
CA VAL A 192 -21.00 -12.29 -9.45
C VAL A 192 -20.84 -10.93 -8.75
N GLU A 193 -20.80 -10.96 -7.43
CA GLU A 193 -20.61 -9.77 -6.59
C GLU A 193 -19.13 -9.31 -6.62
N MET A 194 -18.92 -7.99 -6.57
CA MET A 194 -17.58 -7.42 -6.46
C MET A 194 -17.01 -7.75 -5.07
N PRO A 195 -15.80 -8.32 -4.97
CA PRO A 195 -15.19 -8.61 -3.68
C PRO A 195 -14.83 -7.33 -2.92
N ASP A 196 -14.82 -7.41 -1.60
CA ASP A 196 -14.42 -6.30 -0.74
C ASP A 196 -12.91 -6.06 -0.85
N ALA A 197 -12.55 -4.91 -1.40
CA ALA A 197 -11.15 -4.52 -1.60
C ALA A 197 -10.38 -4.39 -0.28
N ILE A 198 -11.00 -3.89 0.79
CA ILE A 198 -10.33 -3.70 2.08
C ILE A 198 -10.09 -5.06 2.74
N GLU A 199 -11.03 -6.00 2.61
CA GLU A 199 -10.85 -7.38 3.09
C GLU A 199 -9.72 -8.10 2.32
N ILE A 200 -9.63 -7.90 0.99
CA ILE A 200 -8.52 -8.42 0.17
C ILE A 200 -7.19 -7.87 0.69
N ILE A 201 -7.09 -6.55 0.88
CA ILE A 201 -5.88 -5.88 1.36
C ILE A 201 -5.47 -6.40 2.74
N PHE A 202 -6.45 -6.57 3.65
CA PHE A 202 -6.21 -7.09 4.99
C PHE A 202 -5.68 -8.53 4.95
N THR A 203 -6.38 -9.42 4.25
CA THR A 203 -6.01 -10.83 4.14
C THR A 203 -4.64 -11.00 3.51
N GLU A 204 -4.35 -10.23 2.44
CA GLU A 204 -3.05 -10.28 1.78
C GLU A 204 -1.93 -9.78 2.69
N ALA A 205 -2.17 -8.72 3.47
CA ALA A 205 -1.17 -8.23 4.42
C ALA A 205 -0.79 -9.30 5.46
N LEU A 206 -1.75 -10.08 5.95
CA LEU A 206 -1.50 -11.20 6.86
C LEU A 206 -0.73 -12.34 6.17
N LEU A 207 -1.09 -12.66 4.92
CA LEU A 207 -0.39 -13.67 4.14
C LEU A 207 1.07 -13.28 3.89
N ILE A 208 1.32 -12.04 3.47
CA ILE A 208 2.67 -11.50 3.25
C ILE A 208 3.47 -11.52 4.56
N GLY A 209 2.88 -11.10 5.68
CA GLY A 209 3.54 -11.15 6.99
C GLY A 209 3.91 -12.58 7.38
N THR A 210 3.01 -13.55 7.14
CA THR A 210 3.25 -14.97 7.40
C THR A 210 4.36 -15.52 6.51
N ASN A 211 4.36 -15.19 5.23
CA ASN A 211 5.44 -15.56 4.30
C ASN A 211 6.78 -14.96 4.72
N GLY A 212 6.77 -13.74 5.27
CA GLY A 212 7.96 -13.12 5.87
C GLY A 212 8.55 -13.93 7.04
N ALA A 213 7.70 -14.51 7.88
CA ALA A 213 8.13 -15.39 8.98
C ALA A 213 8.65 -16.74 8.47
N VAL A 214 8.08 -17.27 7.39
CA VAL A 214 8.60 -18.47 6.72
C VAL A 214 9.98 -18.18 6.11
N ASP A 215 10.16 -17.04 5.45
CA ASP A 215 11.45 -16.63 4.90
C ASP A 215 12.51 -16.40 5.99
N GLU A 216 12.12 -15.82 7.13
CA GLU A 216 13.00 -15.67 8.30
C GLU A 216 13.47 -17.04 8.79
N TYR A 217 12.55 -17.98 8.96
CA TYR A 217 12.87 -19.36 9.36
C TYR A 217 13.80 -20.06 8.35
N MET A 218 13.67 -19.73 7.07
CA MET A 218 14.54 -20.25 5.98
C MET A 218 15.85 -19.46 5.83
N ASN A 219 16.17 -18.55 6.75
CA ASN A 219 17.34 -17.67 6.73
C ASN A 219 17.41 -16.70 5.52
N ASN A 220 16.28 -16.43 4.87
CA ASN A 220 16.14 -15.43 3.81
C ASN A 220 15.82 -14.06 4.42
N LYS A 221 16.74 -13.52 5.22
CA LYS A 221 16.50 -12.31 6.03
C LYS A 221 16.04 -11.09 5.20
N ASP A 222 16.63 -10.86 4.03
CA ASP A 222 16.23 -9.72 3.17
C ASP A 222 14.79 -9.82 2.65
N LYS A 223 14.35 -11.03 2.27
CA LYS A 223 12.98 -11.28 1.79
C LYS A 223 11.97 -11.17 2.92
N SER A 224 12.34 -11.68 4.10
CA SER A 224 11.55 -11.53 5.32
C SER A 224 11.34 -10.05 5.66
N ALA A 225 12.41 -9.25 5.76
CA ALA A 225 12.32 -7.83 6.06
C ALA A 225 11.46 -7.06 5.03
N THR A 226 11.58 -7.42 3.76
CA THR A 226 10.76 -6.85 2.68
C THR A 226 9.28 -7.20 2.88
N SER A 227 8.97 -8.45 3.17
CA SER A 227 7.61 -8.93 3.42
C SER A 227 6.98 -8.25 4.63
N TYR A 228 7.70 -8.17 5.76
CA TYR A 228 7.22 -7.44 6.94
C TYR A 228 6.95 -5.97 6.65
N SER A 229 7.82 -5.32 5.89
CA SER A 229 7.62 -3.92 5.49
C SER A 229 6.36 -3.75 4.64
N LYS A 230 6.15 -4.65 3.67
CA LYS A 230 4.99 -4.64 2.78
C LYS A 230 3.69 -4.89 3.55
N ALA A 231 3.67 -5.88 4.45
CA ALA A 231 2.54 -6.19 5.31
C ALA A 231 2.19 -5.02 6.24
N MET A 232 3.18 -4.42 6.90
CA MET A 232 2.97 -3.24 7.76
C MET A 232 2.38 -2.07 6.96
N LEU A 233 2.84 -1.84 5.74
CA LEU A 233 2.35 -0.73 4.91
C LEU A 233 0.89 -0.91 4.50
N LEU A 234 0.48 -2.13 4.14
CA LEU A 234 -0.92 -2.47 3.82
C LEU A 234 -1.82 -2.36 5.07
N LEU A 235 -1.37 -2.85 6.23
CA LEU A 235 -2.13 -2.72 7.47
C LEU A 235 -2.25 -1.26 7.92
N SER A 236 -1.18 -0.47 7.83
CA SER A 236 -1.21 0.97 8.12
C SER A 236 -2.18 1.71 7.20
N PHE A 237 -2.24 1.36 5.91
CA PHE A 237 -3.23 1.94 4.99
C PHE A 237 -4.66 1.77 5.50
N ILE A 238 -5.01 0.57 5.99
CA ILE A 238 -6.36 0.27 6.50
C ILE A 238 -6.70 1.16 7.71
N VAL A 239 -5.78 1.30 8.67
CA VAL A 239 -6.06 2.05 9.91
C VAL A 239 -5.92 3.57 9.76
N GLU A 240 -5.09 4.06 8.83
CA GLU A 240 -4.77 5.49 8.73
C GLU A 240 -5.51 6.20 7.59
N GLU A 241 -5.73 5.55 6.45
CA GLU A 241 -6.23 6.24 5.25
C GLU A 241 -7.53 5.66 4.69
N ALA A 242 -7.84 4.36 4.84
CA ALA A 242 -9.01 3.75 4.19
C ALA A 242 -10.34 4.44 4.55
N GLU A 243 -10.57 4.82 5.81
CA GLU A 243 -11.77 5.58 6.23
C GLU A 243 -11.84 7.00 5.65
N ASN A 244 -10.68 7.55 5.28
CA ASN A 244 -10.55 8.91 4.74
C ASN A 244 -10.72 8.96 3.22
N LEU A 245 -10.85 7.81 2.56
CA LEU A 245 -11.04 7.71 1.12
C LEU A 245 -12.50 7.89 0.73
N PRO A 246 -12.78 8.47 -0.46
CA PRO A 246 -14.13 8.61 -0.99
C PRO A 246 -14.64 7.29 -1.58
N LEU A 247 -14.65 6.21 -0.77
CA LEU A 247 -15.15 4.89 -1.16
C LEU A 247 -16.69 4.88 -1.14
N ASN A 248 -17.27 4.06 -2.01
CA ASN A 248 -18.71 3.86 -2.08
C ASN A 248 -19.02 2.34 -2.15
N PRO A 249 -19.58 1.74 -1.09
CA PRO A 249 -19.98 2.38 0.18
C PRO A 249 -18.79 2.92 0.99
N PRO A 250 -18.99 3.91 1.88
CA PRO A 250 -17.94 4.38 2.78
C PRO A 250 -17.45 3.25 3.68
N PHE A 251 -16.13 3.16 3.85
CA PHE A 251 -15.51 2.23 4.78
C PHE A 251 -15.56 2.77 6.21
N SER A 252 -15.80 1.88 7.18
CA SER A 252 -15.70 2.19 8.61
C SER A 252 -15.15 0.98 9.35
N LEU A 253 -14.09 1.18 10.11
CA LEU A 253 -13.39 0.18 10.89
C LEU A 253 -13.89 0.20 12.32
N LEU A 254 -14.29 -0.96 12.85
CA LEU A 254 -14.69 -1.07 14.24
C LEU A 254 -13.49 -0.81 15.16
N ALA A 255 -13.74 -0.20 16.33
CA ALA A 255 -12.68 0.17 17.26
C ALA A 255 -11.82 -1.02 17.73
N ASP A 256 -12.42 -2.21 17.85
CA ASP A 256 -11.68 -3.42 18.25
C ASP A 256 -10.85 -3.99 17.10
N ASP A 257 -11.35 -3.88 15.86
CA ASP A 257 -10.58 -4.25 14.66
C ASP A 257 -9.41 -3.30 14.44
N HIS A 258 -9.62 -2.00 14.64
CA HIS A 258 -8.55 -1.01 14.64
C HIS A 258 -7.44 -1.37 15.65
N LYS A 259 -7.80 -1.68 16.90
CA LYS A 259 -6.82 -2.10 17.93
C LYS A 259 -6.07 -3.37 17.51
N ARG A 260 -6.78 -4.34 16.95
CA ARG A 260 -6.20 -5.61 16.50
C ARG A 260 -5.19 -5.39 15.38
N ILE A 261 -5.52 -4.60 14.37
CA ILE A 261 -4.62 -4.27 13.26
C ILE A 261 -3.38 -3.52 13.75
N VAL A 262 -3.54 -2.53 14.63
CA VAL A 262 -2.41 -1.82 15.25
C VAL A 262 -1.50 -2.78 16.02
N GLN A 263 -2.05 -3.79 16.69
CA GLN A 263 -1.24 -4.79 17.37
C GLN A 263 -0.44 -5.67 16.40
N TYR A 264 -1.02 -6.06 15.26
CA TYR A 264 -0.29 -6.78 14.22
C TYR A 264 0.89 -5.97 13.68
N ILE A 265 0.67 -4.69 13.36
CA ILE A 265 1.73 -3.77 12.90
C ILE A 265 2.88 -3.71 13.92
N ARG A 266 2.57 -3.58 15.21
CA ARG A 266 3.58 -3.57 16.28
C ARG A 266 4.39 -4.86 16.32
N ASN A 267 3.74 -6.00 16.19
CA ASN A 267 4.41 -7.30 16.24
C ASN A 267 5.36 -7.51 15.05
N LEU A 268 4.91 -7.17 13.84
CA LEU A 268 5.75 -7.22 12.63
C LEU A 268 6.96 -6.29 12.74
N ARG A 269 6.79 -5.12 13.36
CA ARG A 269 7.91 -4.19 13.63
C ARG A 269 8.95 -4.83 14.55
N ILE A 270 8.53 -5.47 15.63
CA ILE A 270 9.44 -6.15 16.57
C ILE A 270 10.25 -7.23 15.85
N GLN A 271 9.58 -8.08 15.06
CA GLN A 271 10.24 -9.13 14.27
C GLN A 271 11.27 -8.54 13.29
N LYS A 272 10.90 -7.48 12.56
CA LYS A 272 11.80 -6.81 11.62
C LYS A 272 13.04 -6.22 12.31
N ILE A 273 12.87 -5.59 13.48
CA ILE A 273 14.01 -5.01 14.24
C ILE A 273 14.96 -6.11 14.70
N SER A 274 14.42 -7.20 15.28
CA SER A 274 15.22 -8.37 15.69
C SER A 274 16.05 -8.93 14.53
N LEU A 275 15.51 -8.89 13.31
CA LEU A 275 16.22 -9.31 12.11
C LEU A 275 17.42 -8.42 11.80
N SER A 276 17.25 -7.09 11.90
CA SER A 276 18.30 -6.11 11.61
C SER A 276 19.48 -6.18 12.60
N GLU A 277 19.20 -6.49 13.87
CA GLU A 277 20.23 -6.71 14.89
C GLU A 277 21.04 -7.97 14.57
N SER A 278 20.38 -9.08 14.19
CA SER A 278 21.07 -10.33 13.82
C SER A 278 21.99 -10.21 12.60
N LEU A 279 21.65 -9.34 11.65
CA LEU A 279 22.49 -9.09 10.47
C LEU A 279 23.74 -8.28 10.80
N SER A 280 23.67 -7.44 11.84
CA SER A 280 24.81 -6.62 12.27
C SER A 280 25.86 -7.42 13.06
N GLU A 281 25.44 -8.48 13.75
CA GLU A 281 26.33 -9.37 14.51
C GLU A 281 27.08 -10.37 13.61
N GLU A 282 26.48 -10.82 12.50
CA GLU A 282 27.14 -11.73 11.53
C GLU A 282 28.20 -11.03 10.66
N ALA A 283 28.23 -9.70 10.65
CA ALA A 283 29.16 -8.90 9.86
C ALA A 283 30.46 -8.49 10.61
N GLN A 284 30.65 -8.99 11.84
CA GLN A 284 31.86 -8.77 12.68
C GLN A 284 32.69 -10.05 12.82
#